data_AF-A0A7S9GKB4-F1
#
_entry.id   AF-A0A7S9GKB4-F1
#
_cell.length_a   1.000
_cell.length_b   1.000
_cell.length_c   1.000
_cell.angle_alpha   90.00
_cell.angle_beta   90.00
_cell.angle_gamma   90.00
#
_symmetry.space_group_name_H-M   'P 1'
#
loop_
_entity.id
_entity.type
_entity.pdbx_description
1 polymer ?
#
loop_
_entity_poly.entity_id
_entity_poly.type
_entity_poly.pdbx_seq_one_letter_code
_entity_poly.pdbx_strand_id
1 'polypeptide(L)'
;MNAILDDLRQPTCTEALSPAMQRYLFERVAAVAQRALDAACPMHLYQCLGDPGSARTLAQDLHAFAAQNQAGSFIAVFECPSPCNEGDGQSFAATLDHHLGLMRQADAGIGPLQRRDKGLDGDDFRLSILGREFSLIALHAEAGRLSRVLPCPVLLVQPTH
;
A
#
# COMPACT_ATOMS: atom_id res chain seq x y z
N MET A 1 39.44 7.92 6.21
CA MET A 1 39.38 8.59 4.89
C MET A 1 38.51 7.75 3.97
N ASN A 2 37.61 8.43 3.26
CA ASN A 2 36.80 7.99 2.13
C ASN A 2 35.46 7.29 2.41
N ALA A 3 34.47 8.16 2.64
CA ALA A 3 33.25 8.28 1.83
C ALA A 3 32.49 6.98 1.51
N ILE A 4 31.51 6.68 2.35
CA ILE A 4 30.25 6.06 1.92
C ILE A 4 29.15 7.07 2.26
N LEU A 5 29.21 8.21 1.59
CA LEU A 5 28.14 9.18 1.41
C LEU A 5 27.85 9.12 -0.08
N ASP A 6 26.89 8.28 -0.48
CA ASP A 6 26.13 8.39 -1.72
C ASP A 6 25.28 7.12 -1.91
N ASP A 7 24.18 7.03 -1.15
CA ASP A 7 22.90 6.66 -1.76
C ASP A 7 21.72 7.06 -0.86
N LEU A 8 21.77 8.31 -0.38
CA LEU A 8 20.56 9.05 -0.03
C LEU A 8 19.83 9.42 -1.33
N ARG A 9 19.45 8.43 -2.13
CA ARG A 9 18.27 8.57 -2.97
C ARG A 9 17.11 8.67 -2.00
N GLN A 10 16.84 9.90 -1.57
CA GLN A 10 15.52 10.27 -1.09
C GLN A 10 14.53 9.64 -2.07
N PRO A 11 13.60 8.78 -1.62
CA PRO A 11 12.50 8.41 -2.47
C PRO A 11 11.77 9.71 -2.75
N THR A 12 11.99 10.25 -3.95
CA THR A 12 11.21 11.34 -4.49
C THR A 12 9.78 10.86 -4.45
N CYS A 13 9.00 11.41 -3.53
CA CYS A 13 7.54 11.31 -3.56
C CYS A 13 7.14 11.83 -4.94
N THR A 14 6.85 10.91 -5.86
CA THR A 14 6.45 11.23 -7.23
C THR A 14 5.22 12.13 -7.15
N GLU A 15 5.11 13.09 -8.07
CA GLU A 15 4.16 14.23 -8.03
C GLU A 15 2.83 13.92 -7.33
N ALA A 16 2.45 14.78 -6.37
CA ALA A 16 1.20 14.63 -5.64
C ALA A 16 0.02 14.48 -6.62
N LEU A 17 -0.80 13.43 -6.41
CA LEU A 17 -2.01 13.20 -7.17
C LEU A 17 -2.86 14.48 -7.24
N SER A 18 -3.40 14.80 -8.42
CA SER A 18 -4.27 15.97 -8.55
C SER A 18 -5.48 15.84 -7.61
N PRO A 19 -6.04 16.95 -7.09
CA PRO A 19 -7.18 16.89 -6.17
C PRO A 19 -8.39 16.14 -6.75
N ALA A 20 -8.60 16.22 -8.07
CA ALA A 20 -9.64 15.46 -8.76
C ALA A 20 -9.37 13.95 -8.74
N MET A 21 -8.11 13.54 -8.94
CA MET A 21 -7.71 12.13 -8.88
C MET A 21 -7.79 11.59 -7.46
N GLN A 22 -7.36 12.35 -6.46
CA GLN A 22 -7.50 11.97 -5.05
C GLN A 22 -8.95 11.74 -4.67
N ARG A 23 -9.85 12.68 -5.05
CA ARG A 23 -11.28 12.53 -4.79
C ARG A 23 -11.86 11.30 -5.49
N TYR A 24 -11.52 11.10 -6.75
CA TYR A 24 -11.98 9.93 -7.51
C TYR A 24 -11.51 8.62 -6.88
N LEU A 25 -10.22 8.50 -6.57
CA LEU A 25 -9.64 7.35 -5.89
C LEU A 25 -10.33 7.09 -4.55
N PHE A 26 -10.53 8.13 -3.75
CA PHE A 26 -11.21 8.03 -2.47
C PHE A 26 -12.64 7.48 -2.61
N GLU A 27 -13.44 8.05 -3.51
CA GLU A 27 -14.82 7.59 -3.79
C GLU A 27 -14.84 6.13 -4.25
N ARG A 28 -13.86 5.71 -5.08
CA ARG A 28 -13.76 4.34 -5.57
C ARG A 28 -13.30 3.35 -4.52
N VAL A 29 -12.27 3.68 -3.74
CA VAL A 29 -11.76 2.85 -2.65
C VAL A 29 -12.85 2.67 -1.60
N ALA A 30 -13.55 3.73 -1.20
CA ALA A 30 -14.68 3.64 -0.26
C ALA A 30 -15.80 2.71 -0.77
N ALA A 31 -16.16 2.84 -2.04
CA ALA A 31 -17.20 2.02 -2.66
C ALA A 31 -16.80 0.53 -2.74
N VAL A 32 -15.54 0.23 -3.08
CA VAL A 32 -15.05 -1.15 -3.24
C VAL A 32 -14.81 -1.80 -1.89
N ALA A 33 -14.19 -1.08 -0.95
CA ALA A 33 -13.98 -1.56 0.41
C ALA A 33 -15.31 -1.69 1.19
N GLN A 34 -16.41 -1.13 0.66
CA GLN A 34 -17.72 -1.02 1.34
C GLN A 34 -17.59 -0.41 2.74
N ARG A 35 -16.67 0.55 2.89
CA ARG A 35 -16.32 1.17 4.16
C ARG A 35 -16.43 2.68 4.08
N ALA A 36 -16.90 3.27 5.17
CA ALA A 36 -16.77 4.70 5.37
C ALA A 36 -15.29 5.04 5.56
N LEU A 37 -14.76 5.91 4.71
CA LEU A 37 -13.43 6.48 4.87
C LEU A 37 -13.60 7.91 5.38
N ASP A 38 -12.71 8.32 6.28
CA ASP A 38 -12.68 9.71 6.73
C ASP A 38 -12.18 10.62 5.60
N ALA A 39 -12.78 11.79 5.44
CA ALA A 39 -12.35 12.76 4.44
C ALA A 39 -10.89 13.24 4.64
N ALA A 40 -10.32 13.01 5.83
CA ALA A 40 -8.93 13.29 6.17
C ALA A 40 -7.98 12.09 5.98
N CYS A 41 -8.44 11.01 5.32
CA CYS A 41 -7.63 9.83 5.03
C CYS A 41 -6.38 10.20 4.23
N PRO A 42 -5.15 10.05 4.78
CA PRO A 42 -3.93 10.26 4.03
C PRO A 42 -3.87 9.33 2.80
N MET A 43 -3.47 9.90 1.66
CA MET A 43 -3.31 9.20 0.39
C MET A 43 -1.95 9.51 -0.20
N HIS A 44 -1.10 8.49 -0.33
CA HIS A 44 0.26 8.63 -0.85
C HIS A 44 0.43 7.83 -2.14
N LEU A 45 1.28 8.34 -3.03
CA LEU A 45 1.63 7.72 -4.29
C LEU A 45 3.04 7.14 -4.22
N TYR A 46 3.17 5.91 -4.71
CA TYR A 46 4.41 5.14 -4.76
C TYR A 46 4.70 4.71 -6.19
N GLN A 47 5.96 4.46 -6.51
CA GLN A 47 6.34 4.14 -7.88
C GLN A 47 5.81 2.78 -8.32
N CYS A 48 6.15 1.71 -7.58
CA CYS A 48 5.83 0.37 -8.04
C CYS A 48 5.59 -0.63 -6.90
N LEU A 49 4.57 -1.48 -7.09
CA LEU A 49 4.32 -2.57 -6.15
C LEU A 49 5.40 -3.65 -6.34
N GLY A 50 6.02 -4.04 -5.23
CA GLY A 50 7.12 -5.01 -5.22
C GLY A 50 8.51 -4.40 -5.39
N ASP A 51 8.65 -3.08 -5.55
CA ASP A 51 9.98 -2.46 -5.57
C ASP A 51 10.49 -2.13 -4.14
N PRO A 52 11.80 -2.30 -3.85
CA PRO A 52 12.37 -2.04 -2.52
C PRO A 52 12.28 -0.58 -2.05
N GLY A 53 12.29 0.38 -2.98
CA GLY A 53 12.22 1.81 -2.67
C GLY A 53 10.83 2.17 -2.14
N SER A 54 9.79 1.84 -2.90
CA SER A 54 8.39 2.01 -2.50
C SER A 54 8.06 1.25 -1.23
N ALA A 55 8.57 0.02 -1.06
CA ALA A 55 8.34 -0.76 0.16
C ALA A 55 8.93 -0.06 1.39
N ARG A 56 10.15 0.49 1.28
CA ARG A 56 10.77 1.24 2.37
C ARG A 56 10.00 2.52 2.69
N THR A 57 9.61 3.29 1.66
CA THR A 57 8.85 4.53 1.85
C THR A 57 7.48 4.25 2.49
N LEU A 58 6.77 3.25 2.00
CA LEU A 58 5.48 2.85 2.57
C LEU A 58 5.62 2.39 4.03
N ALA A 59 6.66 1.62 4.35
CA ALA A 59 6.93 1.23 5.74
C ALA A 59 7.10 2.44 6.67
N GLN A 60 7.91 3.43 6.24
CA GLN A 60 8.14 4.66 6.99
C GLN A 60 6.87 5.50 7.15
N ASP A 61 6.08 5.63 6.08
CA ASP A 61 4.81 6.36 6.11
C ASP A 61 3.80 5.71 7.06
N LEU A 62 3.68 4.38 7.01
CA LEU A 62 2.81 3.63 7.91
C LEU A 62 3.28 3.71 9.36
N HIS A 63 4.59 3.70 9.60
CA HIS A 63 5.15 3.92 10.93
C HIS A 63 4.81 5.32 11.46
N ALA A 64 5.00 6.36 10.63
CA ALA A 64 4.64 7.74 10.98
C ALA A 64 3.13 7.89 11.25
N PHE A 65 2.30 7.28 10.39
CA PHE A 65 0.86 7.24 10.53
C PHE A 65 0.43 6.55 11.84
N ALA A 66 1.00 5.39 12.15
CA ALA A 66 0.71 4.65 13.38
C ALA A 66 1.14 5.41 14.65
N ALA A 67 2.29 6.10 14.60
CA ALA A 67 2.82 6.91 15.69
C ALA A 67 1.96 8.16 16.00
N GLN A 68 1.30 8.72 14.99
CA GLN A 68 0.40 9.87 15.16
C GLN A 68 -0.95 9.51 15.80
N ASN A 69 -1.15 8.24 16.20
CA ASN A 69 -2.40 7.75 16.79
C ASN A 69 -3.66 8.02 15.95
N GLN A 70 -3.51 8.05 14.62
CA GLN A 70 -4.66 8.24 13.75
C GLN A 70 -5.58 7.01 13.85
N ALA A 71 -6.86 7.26 14.18
CA ALA A 71 -7.91 6.24 14.14
C ALA A 71 -8.47 6.03 12.71
N GLY A 72 -7.98 6.82 11.75
CA GLY A 72 -8.44 6.83 10.37
C GLY A 72 -7.82 5.71 9.52
N SER A 73 -8.03 5.83 8.22
CA SER A 73 -7.48 4.92 7.21
C SER A 73 -6.27 5.56 6.51
N PHE A 74 -5.48 4.75 5.81
CA PHE A 74 -4.39 5.19 4.96
C PHE A 74 -4.52 4.53 3.59
N ILE A 75 -4.33 5.29 2.50
CA ILE A 75 -4.39 4.79 1.13
C ILE A 75 -3.00 4.89 0.49
N ALA A 76 -2.46 3.75 0.07
CA ALA A 76 -1.28 3.67 -0.76
C ALA A 76 -1.67 3.38 -2.21
N VAL A 77 -1.23 4.22 -3.15
CA VAL A 77 -1.47 4.06 -4.59
C VAL A 77 -0.15 3.80 -5.28
N PHE A 78 -0.11 2.87 -6.24
CA PHE A 78 1.12 2.55 -6.98
C PHE A 78 0.97 2.94 -8.45
N GLU A 79 1.90 3.72 -9.00
CA GLU A 79 1.85 4.21 -10.39
C GLU A 79 1.88 3.05 -11.39
N CYS A 80 2.75 2.08 -11.15
CA CYS A 80 2.88 0.89 -11.99
C CYS A 80 2.36 -0.37 -11.28
N PRO A 81 1.48 -1.17 -11.92
CA PRO A 81 1.40 -2.58 -11.56
C PRO A 81 2.79 -3.19 -11.78
N SER A 82 3.25 -3.99 -10.81
CA SER A 82 4.55 -4.67 -10.70
C SER A 82 5.55 -4.55 -11.86
N PRO A 83 6.87 -4.37 -11.61
CA PRO A 83 7.87 -4.51 -12.67
C PRO A 83 7.97 -5.96 -13.18
N CYS A 84 7.28 -6.91 -12.55
CA CYS A 84 7.15 -8.29 -12.98
C CYS A 84 6.15 -8.41 -14.13
N ASN A 85 6.59 -7.96 -15.30
CA ASN A 85 6.30 -8.42 -16.66
C ASN A 85 4.91 -9.01 -16.95
N GLU A 86 4.31 -8.44 -17.99
CA GLU A 86 3.26 -9.01 -18.87
C GLU A 86 3.63 -10.37 -19.52
N GLY A 87 4.62 -11.12 -19.00
CA GLY A 87 5.13 -12.36 -19.57
C GLY A 87 5.53 -13.46 -18.57
N ASP A 88 5.65 -13.17 -17.26
CA ASP A 88 6.15 -14.16 -16.27
C ASP A 88 5.05 -14.80 -15.40
N GLY A 89 3.78 -14.41 -15.59
CA GLY A 89 2.65 -15.04 -14.91
C GLY A 89 2.66 -14.93 -13.37
N GLN A 90 3.49 -14.05 -12.79
CA GLN A 90 3.41 -13.77 -11.36
C GLN A 90 2.09 -13.05 -11.08
N SER A 91 1.23 -13.71 -10.30
CA SER A 91 -0.05 -13.14 -9.90
C SER A 91 0.17 -11.93 -9.00
N PHE A 92 -0.76 -10.98 -9.02
CA PHE A 92 -0.77 -9.81 -8.12
C PHE A 92 -0.50 -10.18 -6.65
N ALA A 93 -1.05 -11.31 -6.18
CA ALA A 93 -0.83 -11.82 -4.83
C ALA A 93 0.65 -12.10 -4.55
N ALA A 94 1.40 -12.66 -5.51
CA ALA A 94 2.83 -12.92 -5.35
C ALA A 94 3.64 -11.62 -5.28
N THR A 95 3.30 -10.63 -6.11
CA THR A 95 3.93 -9.29 -6.04
C THR A 95 3.65 -8.63 -4.70
N LEU A 96 2.41 -8.71 -4.21
CA LEU A 96 2.04 -8.14 -2.92
C LEU A 96 2.76 -8.84 -1.77
N ASP A 97 2.79 -10.17 -1.75
CA ASP A 97 3.53 -10.95 -0.76
C ASP A 97 5.02 -10.57 -0.77
N HIS A 98 5.61 -10.39 -1.95
CA HIS A 98 6.99 -9.90 -2.10
C HIS A 98 7.16 -8.49 -1.51
N HIS A 99 6.26 -7.56 -1.85
CA HIS A 99 6.31 -6.19 -1.35
C HIS A 99 6.21 -6.12 0.18
N LEU A 100 5.31 -6.89 0.77
CA LEU A 100 5.15 -6.98 2.23
C LEU A 100 6.39 -7.59 2.89
N GLY A 101 7.05 -8.55 2.22
CA GLY A 101 8.35 -9.07 2.62
C GLY A 101 9.44 -7.98 2.65
N LEU A 102 9.50 -7.13 1.62
CA LEU A 102 10.43 -6.01 1.56
C LEU A 102 10.17 -4.97 2.65
N MET A 103 8.90 -4.64 2.93
CA MET A 103 8.53 -3.72 4.01
C MET A 103 9.07 -4.20 5.37
N ARG A 104 8.91 -5.50 5.67
CA ARG A 104 9.40 -6.11 6.92
C ARG A 104 10.92 -6.14 7.01
N GLN A 105 11.62 -6.28 5.88
CA GLN A 105 13.08 -6.21 5.85
C GLN A 105 13.58 -4.78 6.08
N ALA A 106 12.82 -3.79 5.61
CA ALA A 106 13.15 -2.38 5.76
C ALA A 106 12.83 -1.82 7.16
N ASP A 107 11.82 -2.36 7.84
CA ASP A 107 11.37 -1.88 9.15
C ASP A 107 10.97 -3.02 10.08
N ALA A 108 11.75 -3.21 11.16
CA ALA A 108 11.50 -4.21 12.20
C ALA A 108 10.26 -3.91 13.06
N GLY A 109 9.73 -2.68 13.01
CA GLY A 109 8.47 -2.27 13.63
C GLY A 109 7.24 -2.79 12.89
N ILE A 110 7.41 -3.36 11.70
CA ILE A 110 6.37 -4.08 10.96
C ILE A 110 6.39 -5.55 11.36
N GLY A 111 5.44 -5.90 12.22
CA GLY A 111 5.23 -7.23 12.74
C GLY A 111 4.68 -8.23 11.72
N PRO A 112 4.30 -9.43 12.20
CA PRO A 112 3.93 -10.54 11.35
C PRO A 112 2.71 -10.22 10.48
N LEU A 113 2.80 -10.63 9.21
CA LEU A 113 1.69 -10.58 8.28
C LEU A 113 0.86 -11.86 8.42
N GLN A 114 -0.44 -11.74 8.64
CA GLN A 114 -1.36 -12.88 8.51
C GLN A 114 -2.32 -12.61 7.36
N ARG A 115 -2.19 -13.38 6.28
CA ARG A 115 -3.21 -13.42 5.23
C ARG A 115 -4.46 -14.06 5.81
N ARG A 116 -5.60 -13.37 5.72
CA ARG A 116 -6.90 -13.99 5.99
C ARG A 116 -7.38 -14.66 4.70
N ASP A 117 -8.01 -15.83 4.85
CA ASP A 117 -8.50 -16.61 3.71
C ASP A 117 -9.36 -15.76 2.77
N LYS A 118 -9.23 -16.05 1.46
CA LYS A 118 -9.90 -15.36 0.36
C LYS A 118 -11.40 -15.18 0.63
N GLY A 119 -11.78 -13.98 1.03
CA GLY A 119 -13.15 -13.51 0.84
C GLY A 119 -13.43 -13.31 -0.66
N LEU A 120 -14.71 -13.24 -1.02
CA LEU A 120 -15.15 -13.05 -2.40
C LEU A 120 -14.73 -11.70 -3.03
N ASP A 121 -14.18 -10.77 -2.24
CA ASP A 121 -14.02 -9.35 -2.60
C ASP A 121 -12.58 -8.79 -2.52
N GLY A 122 -11.56 -9.60 -2.20
CA GLY A 122 -10.15 -9.17 -2.16
C GLY A 122 -9.30 -9.97 -1.17
N ASP A 123 -7.97 -9.85 -1.29
CA ASP A 123 -7.04 -10.38 -0.29
C ASP A 123 -6.95 -9.41 0.89
N ASP A 124 -7.36 -9.86 2.09
CA ASP A 124 -7.27 -9.12 3.36
C ASP A 124 -6.09 -9.66 4.16
N PHE A 125 -5.23 -8.75 4.62
CA PHE A 125 -4.04 -9.06 5.40
C PHE A 125 -4.09 -8.34 6.72
N ARG A 126 -3.59 -8.98 7.78
CA ARG A 126 -3.32 -8.32 9.05
C ARG A 126 -1.86 -7.98 9.15
N LEU A 127 -1.58 -6.76 9.55
CA LEU A 127 -0.26 -6.21 9.84
C LEU A 127 -0.22 -5.77 11.29
N SER A 128 0.93 -5.90 11.94
CA SER A 128 1.19 -5.15 13.17
C SER A 128 2.19 -4.05 12.86
N ILE A 129 1.89 -2.81 13.23
CA ILE A 129 2.81 -1.68 13.09
C ILE A 129 2.91 -1.02 14.46
N LEU A 130 4.12 -0.94 15.01
CA LEU A 130 4.34 -0.41 16.37
C LEU A 130 3.48 -1.11 17.45
N GLY A 131 3.25 -2.41 17.29
CA GLY A 131 2.43 -3.21 18.21
C GLY A 131 0.91 -3.00 18.08
N ARG A 132 0.46 -2.25 17.08
CA ARG A 132 -0.97 -2.03 16.78
C ARG A 132 -1.37 -2.84 15.56
N GLU A 133 -2.54 -3.44 15.59
CA GLU A 133 -3.05 -4.25 14.48
C GLU A 133 -3.78 -3.38 13.44
N PHE A 134 -3.50 -3.67 12.16
CA PHE A 134 -4.15 -3.05 11.01
C PHE A 134 -4.60 -4.14 10.02
N SER A 135 -5.73 -3.91 9.38
CA SER A 135 -6.17 -4.64 8.19
C SER A 135 -5.64 -3.90 6.95
N LEU A 136 -5.09 -4.66 6.01
CA LEU A 136 -4.65 -4.20 4.71
C LEU A 136 -5.48 -4.92 3.65
N ILE A 137 -6.21 -4.11 2.89
CA ILE A 137 -7.07 -4.57 1.82
C ILE A 137 -6.38 -4.22 0.51
N ALA A 138 -6.05 -5.25 -0.26
CA ALA A 138 -5.41 -5.08 -1.54
C ALA A 138 -6.44 -4.97 -2.67
N LEU A 139 -6.43 -3.83 -3.34
CA LEU A 139 -7.36 -3.47 -4.40
C LEU A 139 -6.61 -3.47 -5.74
N HIS A 140 -6.91 -4.44 -6.60
CA HIS A 140 -6.30 -4.58 -7.93
C HIS A 140 -7.35 -4.87 -9.00
N ALA A 141 -7.02 -4.57 -10.26
CA ALA A 141 -7.88 -4.73 -11.43
C ALA A 141 -8.47 -6.16 -11.60
N GLU A 142 -7.80 -7.19 -11.10
CA GLU A 142 -8.30 -8.59 -11.16
C GLU A 142 -9.40 -8.90 -10.12
N ALA A 143 -9.58 -8.07 -9.09
CA ALA A 143 -10.80 -8.09 -8.29
C ALA A 143 -11.89 -7.42 -9.15
N GLY A 144 -12.79 -8.23 -9.73
CA GLY A 144 -13.64 -7.91 -10.89
C GLY A 144 -14.52 -6.64 -10.89
N ARG A 145 -14.40 -5.74 -9.89
CA ARG A 145 -15.10 -4.45 -9.78
C ARG A 145 -14.22 -3.22 -10.10
N LEU A 146 -12.88 -3.35 -10.12
CA LEU A 146 -11.94 -2.21 -10.31
C LEU A 146 -11.35 -2.06 -11.72
N SER A 147 -11.37 -3.13 -12.54
CA SER A 147 -10.69 -3.23 -13.84
C SER A 147 -11.00 -2.14 -14.86
N ARG A 148 -12.14 -1.46 -14.76
CA ARG A 148 -12.57 -0.43 -15.74
C ARG A 148 -12.22 0.99 -15.32
N VAL A 149 -11.72 1.17 -14.09
CA VAL A 149 -11.82 2.45 -13.37
C VAL A 149 -10.45 2.87 -12.82
N LEU A 150 -9.61 1.91 -12.41
CA LEU A 150 -8.27 2.15 -11.86
C LEU A 150 -7.31 1.03 -12.31
N PRO A 151 -6.36 1.32 -13.23
CA PRO A 151 -5.33 0.35 -13.64
C PRO A 151 -4.20 0.21 -12.59
N CYS A 152 -4.15 1.09 -11.59
CA CYS A 152 -3.12 1.11 -10.56
C CYS A 152 -3.48 0.20 -9.37
N PRO A 153 -2.50 -0.52 -8.79
CA PRO A 153 -2.66 -1.15 -7.50
C PRO A 153 -2.93 -0.13 -6.40
N VAL A 154 -3.86 -0.46 -5.50
CA VAL A 154 -4.16 0.35 -4.31
C VAL A 154 -4.16 -0.55 -3.08
N LEU A 155 -3.54 -0.11 -1.98
CA LEU A 155 -3.64 -0.75 -0.68
C LEU A 155 -4.35 0.19 0.27
N LEU A 156 -5.40 -0.31 0.94
CA LEU A 156 -6.11 0.40 1.98
C LEU A 156 -5.70 -0.20 3.33
N VAL A 157 -5.09 0.61 4.20
CA VAL A 157 -4.66 0.21 5.55
C VAL A 157 -5.58 0.85 6.58
N GLN A 158 -6.12 0.07 7.50
CA GLN A 158 -7.09 0.54 8.49
C GLN A 158 -6.85 -0.14 9.84
N PRO A 159 -7.04 0.56 10.98
CA PRO A 159 -6.98 -0.07 12.29
C PRO A 159 -7.98 -1.22 12.40
N THR A 160 -7.58 -2.33 13.02
CA THR A 160 -8.55 -3.35 13.46
C THR A 160 -9.06 -2.97 14.84
N HIS A 161 -10.37 -2.74 14.95
CA HIS A 161 -11.08 -2.56 16.21
C HIS A 161 -11.11 -3.83 17.05
#